data_AF-A0A382KA00-F1
#
_entry.id   AF-A0A382KA00-F1
#
_cell.length_a   1.000
_cell.length_b   1.000
_cell.length_c   1.000
_cell.angle_alpha   90.00
_cell.angle_beta   90.00
_cell.angle_gamma   90.00
#
_symmetry.space_group_name_H-M   'P 1'
#
loop_
_entity.id
_entity.type
_entity.pdbx_description
1 polymer ?
#
loop_
_entity_poly.entity_id
_entity_poly.type
_entity_poly.pdbx_seq_one_letter_code
_entity_poly.pdbx_strand_id
1 'polypeptide(L)' 'DYKVEGDMRREINLSIKRLMDLGNYRGLRHRRHMPVRGQRTKTNARTRKGPRRLAVARKK' A
#
# COMPACT_ATOMS: atom_id res chain seq x y z
N ASP A 1 -3.10 29.94 -6.69
CA ASP A 1 -1.89 29.10 -6.56
C ASP A 1 -2.22 27.62 -6.51
N TYR A 2 -1.44 26.79 -7.21
CA TYR A 2 -1.59 25.34 -7.22
C TYR A 2 -0.40 24.70 -6.50
N LYS A 3 -0.66 23.74 -5.60
CA LYS A 3 0.38 22.90 -5.04
C LYS A 3 0.81 21.89 -6.10
N VAL A 4 2.06 21.93 -6.53
CA VAL A 4 2.58 21.09 -7.62
C VAL A 4 3.78 20.28 -7.12
N GLU A 5 4.02 19.13 -7.76
CA GLU A 5 5.20 18.29 -7.58
C GLU A 5 5.54 17.93 -6.12
N GLY A 6 6.56 18.59 -5.55
CA GLY A 6 7.18 18.22 -4.29
C GLY A 6 6.25 18.39 -3.10
N ASP A 7 5.54 19.52 -3.05
CA ASP A 7 4.63 19.83 -1.95
C ASP A 7 3.45 18.86 -1.94
N MET A 8 2.90 18.55 -3.11
CA MET A 8 1.83 17.56 -3.24
C MET A 8 2.30 16.16 -2.80
N ARG A 9 3.51 15.74 -3.19
CA ARG A 9 4.09 14.45 -2.78
C ARG A 9 4.29 14.40 -1.27
N ARG A 10 4.78 15.48 -0.65
CA ARG A 10 4.99 15.58 0.80
C ARG A 10 3.67 15.48 1.56
N GLU A 11 2.65 16.20 1.12
CA GLU A 11 1.31 16.18 1.72
C GLU A 11 0.67 14.79 1.66
N ILE A 12 0.78 14.10 0.52
CA ILE A 12 0.29 12.73 0.38
C ILE A 12 1.03 11.77 1.30
N ASN A 13 2.36 11.88 1.39
CA ASN A 13 3.16 11.03 2.27
C ASN A 13 2.82 11.22 3.76
N LEU A 14 2.62 12.47 4.18
CA LEU A 14 2.16 12.79 5.54
C LEU A 14 0.78 12.19 5.82
N SER A 15 -0.14 12.29 4.85
CA SER A 15 -1.47 11.71 4.95
C SER A 15 -1.42 10.18 5.09
N ILE A 16 -0.58 9.50 4.32
CA ILE A 16 -0.41 8.04 4.41
C ILE A 16 0.22 7.64 5.75
N LYS A 17 1.24 8.38 6.22
CA LYS A 17 1.89 8.13 7.52
C LYS A 17 0.88 8.26 8.67
N ARG A 18 0.10 9.34 8.68
CA ARG A 18 -0.99 9.56 9.65
C ARG A 18 -1.97 8.37 9.68
N LEU A 19 -2.39 7.86 8.52
CA LEU A 19 -3.29 6.70 8.46
C LEU A 19 -2.66 5.43 9.05
N MET A 20 -1.35 5.21 8.83
CA MET A 20 -0.63 4.07 9.38
C MET A 20 -0.45 4.16 10.90
N ASP A 21 -0.24 5.36 11.43
CA ASP A 21 -0.05 5.60 12.87
C ASP A 21 -1.38 5.45 13.63
N LEU A 22 -2.48 5.91 13.05
CA LEU A 22 -3.84 5.74 13.58
C LEU A 22 -4.32 4.29 13.66
N GLY A 23 -3.69 3.36 12.92
CA GLY A 23 -4.04 1.93 12.97
C GLY A 23 -5.39 1.56 12.36
N ASN A 24 -6.08 2.46 11.66
CA ASN A 24 -7.34 2.16 10.98
C ASN A 24 -7.17 1.13 9.83
N TYR A 25 -8.28 0.59 9.32
CA TYR A 25 -8.25 -0.43 8.25
C TYR A 25 -7.40 0.00 7.04
N ARG A 26 -7.54 1.25 6.58
CA ARG A 26 -6.75 1.76 5.45
C ARG A 26 -5.25 1.79 5.78
N GLY A 27 -4.87 2.24 6.97
CA GLY A 27 -3.50 2.24 7.48
C GLY A 27 -2.89 0.84 7.51
N LEU A 28 -3.62 -0.14 8.05
CA LEU A 28 -3.18 -1.53 8.08
C LEU A 28 -2.94 -2.09 6.67
N ARG A 29 -3.81 -1.72 5.72
CA ARG A 29 -3.70 -2.12 4.31
C ARG A 29 -2.52 -1.44 3.60
N HIS A 30 -2.27 -0.16 3.89
CA HIS A 30 -1.07 0.54 3.43
C HIS A 30 0.21 -0.15 3.93
N ARG A 31 0.29 -0.49 5.21
CA ARG A 31 1.43 -1.20 5.83
C ARG A 31 1.65 -2.59 5.22
N ARG A 32 0.57 -3.34 4.97
CA ARG A 32 0.61 -4.69 4.38
C ARG A 32 0.73 -4.72 2.85
N HIS A 33 0.95 -3.58 2.19
CA HIS A 33 1.03 -3.48 0.73
C HIS A 33 -0.18 -4.10 0.02
N MET A 34 -1.38 -3.82 0.52
CA MET A 34 -2.64 -4.30 -0.05
C MET A 34 -3.51 -3.14 -0.56
N PRO A 35 -4.41 -3.38 -1.53
CA PRO A 35 -5.36 -2.39 -1.98
C PRO A 35 -6.27 -1.90 -0.85
N VAL A 36 -6.54 -0.59 -0.83
CA VAL A 36 -7.22 0.12 0.28
C VAL A 36 -8.69 0.44 0.02
N ARG A 37 -9.16 0.34 -1.24
CA ARG A 37 -10.53 0.73 -1.65
C ARG A 37 -11.49 -0.46 -1.72
N GLY A 38 -11.28 -1.50 -0.90
CA GLY A 38 -12.14 -2.68 -0.88
C GLY A 38 -11.92 -3.68 -2.01
N GLN A 39 -10.85 -3.57 -2.80
CA GLN A 39 -10.56 -4.57 -3.84
C GLN A 39 -10.25 -5.96 -3.25
N ARG A 40 -10.66 -7.01 -3.97
CA ARG A 40 -10.41 -8.41 -3.60
C ARG A 40 -8.92 -8.74 -3.66
N THR A 41 -8.35 -9.24 -2.56
CA THR A 41 -6.90 -9.49 -2.42
C THR A 41 -6.43 -10.87 -2.88
N LYS A 42 -7.37 -11.77 -3.18
CA LYS A 42 -7.08 -13.13 -3.66
C LYS A 42 -6.76 -13.14 -5.16
N THR A 43 -7.56 -12.43 -5.95
CA THR A 43 -7.46 -12.42 -7.42
C THR A 43 -6.74 -11.15 -7.92
N ASN A 44 -7.27 -9.97 -7.61
CA ASN A 44 -6.88 -8.71 -8.28
C ASN A 44 -6.18 -7.73 -7.32
N ALA A 45 -4.97 -8.08 -6.89
CA ALA A 45 -4.16 -7.22 -6.01
C ALA A 45 -2.68 -7.05 -6.43
N ARG A 46 -2.30 -7.55 -7.61
CA ARG A 46 -0.90 -7.66 -8.02
C ARG A 46 -0.20 -6.32 -8.22
N THR A 47 -0.90 -5.29 -8.70
CA THR A 47 -0.34 -3.94 -8.83
C THR A 47 0.18 -3.38 -7.50
N ARG A 48 -0.45 -3.72 -6.36
CA ARG A 48 -0.02 -3.25 -5.03
C ARG A 48 0.83 -4.26 -4.26
N LYS A 49 0.54 -5.56 -4.36
CA LYS A 49 1.29 -6.64 -3.66
C LYS A 49 2.61 -7.01 -4.36
N GLY A 50 2.76 -6.69 -5.63
CA GLY A 50 3.84 -7.20 -6.47
C GLY A 50 3.58 -8.62 -7.02
N PRO A 51 4.49 -9.11 -7.87
CA PRO A 51 4.41 -10.44 -8.46
C PRO A 51 4.41 -11.54 -7.38
N ARG A 52 3.84 -12.70 -7.71
CA ARG A 52 3.83 -13.83 -6.78
C ARG A 52 5.27 -14.27 -6.57
N ARG A 53 5.79 -14.13 -5.34
CA ARG A 53 7.05 -14.77 -4.96
C ARG A 53 6.87 -16.27 -5.20
N LEU A 54 7.67 -16.85 -6.09
CA LEU A 54 7.76 -18.30 -6.24
C LEU A 54 8.05 -18.86 -4.84
N ALA A 55 7.36 -19.93 -4.46
CA ALA A 55 7.74 -20.63 -3.24
C ALA A 55 9.21 -21.00 -3.43
N VAL A 56 10.09 -20.41 -2.61
CA VAL A 56 11.48 -20.86 -2.51
C VAL A 56 11.37 -22.37 -2.35
N ALA A 57 11.82 -23.10 -3.37
CA ALA A 57 11.81 -24.55 -3.33
C ALA A 57 12.45 -24.92 -2.00
N ARG A 58 11.67 -25.52 -1.09
CA ARG A 58 12.23 -26.10 0.12
C ARG A 58 13.17 -27.17 -0.41
N LYS A 59 14.47 -26.85 -0.42
CA LYS A 59 15.50 -27.83 -0.77
C LYS A 59 15.33 -28.95 0.24
N LYS A 60 14.95 -30.12 -0.25
CA LYS A 60 14.89 -31.35 0.53
C LYS A 60 16.31 -31.80 0.83
#